data_AF-A0A7V2NIK1-F1
#
_entry.id   AF-A0A7V2NIK1-F1
#
_cell.length_a   1.000
_cell.length_b   1.000
_cell.length_c   1.000
_cell.angle_alpha   90.00
_cell.angle_beta   90.00
_cell.angle_gamma   90.00
#
_symmetry.space_group_name_H-M   'P 1'
#
loop_
_entity.id
_entity.type
_entity.pdbx_description
1 polymer ?
#
loop_
_entity_poly.entity_id
_entity_poly.type
_entity_poly.pdbx_seq_one_letter_code
_entity_poly.pdbx_strand_id
1 'polypeptide(L)'
;MSGDFKLDIVGVGAAKSGTTWTASILKTHPQTCLGHGKELNYFLELMPPEMQQRLGTTETKMIPKGEEWLKSKFQHWEPGQKKADFSPGYFMDPGSPRLIHEHNPDVKLLINLRNPSEAAYSFYYHYIAIHQVDFNDFEEALKNEALKPSSQIIDYYKYIDHIERYLKYFQREQIKIILMDDIKADNQAVYRDYCQFLEIEAVPLGAVTKRANTAKQIRSIRVRNAFYNMNVFLGKYAVTRRILDLVEYNHYAKRVVGRIKDLNVKRMKYEDISQKSRKQLIEIYREPNERLAEFLGRDLSMWNDPNPKKKKVSKSA
;
A
#
# COMPACT_ATOMS: atom_id res chain seq x y z
N MET A 1 -24.05 5.09 6.59
CA MET A 1 -24.60 3.73 6.44
C MET A 1 -24.28 3.00 7.73
N SER A 2 -25.27 2.73 8.59
CA SER A 2 -25.03 1.96 9.83
C SER A 2 -25.67 0.59 9.68
N GLY A 3 -24.94 -0.36 9.11
CA GLY A 3 -25.25 -1.77 9.36
C GLY A 3 -24.31 -2.34 10.42
N ASP A 4 -24.64 -3.52 10.90
CA ASP A 4 -23.99 -4.14 12.05
C ASP A 4 -22.53 -4.57 11.76
N PHE A 5 -22.12 -4.61 10.49
CA PHE A 5 -20.81 -5.07 10.10
C PHE A 5 -19.75 -3.95 10.12
N LYS A 6 -19.04 -3.82 11.23
CA LYS A 6 -17.96 -2.83 11.41
C LYS A 6 -16.58 -3.41 11.17
N LEU A 7 -15.64 -2.58 10.71
CA LEU A 7 -14.22 -2.90 10.70
C LEU A 7 -13.58 -2.33 11.96
N ASP A 8 -12.76 -3.12 12.63
CA ASP A 8 -12.10 -2.75 13.88
C ASP A 8 -10.77 -2.02 13.61
N ILE A 9 -10.13 -2.32 12.48
CA ILE A 9 -8.81 -1.82 12.11
C ILE A 9 -8.78 -1.42 10.63
N VAL A 10 -8.24 -0.23 10.32
CA VAL A 10 -8.01 0.20 8.94
C VAL A 10 -6.59 0.71 8.76
N GLY A 11 -5.81 0.02 7.93
CA GLY A 11 -4.53 0.50 7.45
C GLY A 11 -4.71 1.40 6.24
N VAL A 12 -4.38 2.68 6.38
CA VAL A 12 -4.69 3.68 5.34
C VAL A 12 -3.54 3.96 4.41
N GLY A 13 -2.30 3.65 4.81
CA GLY A 13 -1.12 3.95 4.02
C GLY A 13 0.14 3.93 4.86
N ALA A 14 1.21 4.58 4.42
CA ALA A 14 1.42 5.11 3.09
C ALA A 14 1.98 4.01 2.16
N ALA A 15 1.67 4.08 0.86
CA ALA A 15 2.24 3.20 -0.14
C ALA A 15 3.77 3.21 -0.07
N LYS A 16 4.39 2.07 -0.40
CA LYS A 16 5.86 1.89 -0.41
C LYS A 16 6.57 2.15 0.93
N SER A 17 5.82 2.18 2.04
CA SER A 17 6.33 2.52 3.37
C SER A 17 6.30 1.37 4.39
N GLY A 18 6.11 0.13 3.94
CA GLY A 18 6.10 -1.06 4.81
C GLY A 18 4.72 -1.65 5.10
N THR A 19 3.67 -1.17 4.43
CA THR A 19 2.28 -1.64 4.60
C THR A 19 2.12 -3.15 4.37
N THR A 20 2.95 -3.78 3.52
CA THR A 20 2.94 -5.24 3.33
C THR A 20 3.34 -5.99 4.59
N TRP A 21 4.32 -5.48 5.35
CA TRP A 21 4.73 -6.08 6.62
C TRP A 21 3.60 -5.99 7.64
N THR A 22 3.03 -4.80 7.83
CA THR A 22 1.89 -4.59 8.74
C THR A 22 0.67 -5.43 8.35
N ALA A 23 0.31 -5.45 7.07
CA ALA A 23 -0.80 -6.26 6.58
C ALA A 23 -0.54 -7.77 6.71
N SER A 24 0.72 -8.22 6.67
CA SER A 24 1.05 -9.63 6.88
C SER A 24 0.77 -10.08 8.32
N ILE A 25 0.99 -9.19 9.29
CA ILE A 25 0.64 -9.44 10.69
C ILE A 25 -0.89 -9.53 10.82
N LEU A 26 -1.65 -8.54 10.33
CA LEU A 26 -3.12 -8.58 10.34
C LEU A 26 -3.72 -9.83 9.70
N LYS A 27 -3.05 -10.36 8.68
CA LYS A 27 -3.50 -11.53 7.95
C LYS A 27 -3.26 -12.84 8.72
N THR A 28 -2.21 -12.91 9.52
CA THR A 28 -1.71 -14.17 10.09
C THR A 28 -1.86 -14.26 11.59
N HIS A 29 -2.10 -13.15 12.28
CA HIS A 29 -2.30 -13.12 13.72
C HIS A 29 -3.63 -13.79 14.09
N PRO A 30 -3.66 -14.65 15.13
CA PRO A 30 -4.87 -15.41 15.48
C PRO A 30 -6.05 -14.52 15.89
N GLN A 31 -5.80 -13.35 16.48
CA GLN A 31 -6.82 -12.40 16.93
C GLN A 31 -7.22 -11.35 15.89
N THR A 32 -6.76 -11.45 14.63
CA THR A 32 -7.14 -10.50 13.58
C THR A 32 -7.52 -11.22 12.28
N CYS A 33 -8.39 -10.60 11.51
CA CYS A 33 -8.80 -11.11 10.21
C CYS A 33 -8.66 -9.99 9.17
N LEU A 34 -7.66 -10.11 8.29
CA LEU A 34 -7.57 -9.23 7.13
C LEU A 34 -8.56 -9.68 6.04
N GLY A 35 -9.34 -8.75 5.51
CA GLY A 35 -10.28 -9.02 4.43
C GLY A 35 -9.62 -9.67 3.20
N HIS A 36 -10.35 -10.59 2.56
CA HIS A 36 -9.85 -11.37 1.43
C HIS A 36 -9.52 -10.47 0.24
N GLY A 37 -8.24 -10.44 -0.14
CA GLY A 37 -7.72 -9.70 -1.30
C GLY A 37 -6.60 -8.72 -0.97
N LYS A 38 -6.52 -8.20 0.28
CA LYS A 38 -5.77 -6.98 0.65
C LYS A 38 -6.14 -5.79 -0.26
N GLU A 39 -6.08 -4.58 0.28
CA GLU A 39 -6.45 -3.36 -0.46
C GLU A 39 -7.89 -3.42 -0.97
N LEU A 40 -8.85 -3.59 -0.05
CA LEU A 40 -10.26 -3.71 -0.43
C LEU A 40 -10.75 -2.45 -1.14
N ASN A 41 -10.16 -1.29 -0.88
CA ASN A 41 -10.52 -0.01 -1.51
C ASN A 41 -12.03 0.28 -1.37
N TYR A 42 -12.60 -0.15 -0.23
CA TYR A 42 -13.99 0.07 0.16
C TYR A 42 -14.31 1.54 0.47
N PHE A 43 -13.44 2.24 1.21
CA PHE A 43 -13.61 3.64 1.58
C PHE A 43 -12.97 4.66 0.62
N LEU A 44 -12.59 4.27 -0.61
CA LEU A 44 -12.14 5.27 -1.58
C LEU A 44 -13.34 6.06 -2.09
N GLU A 45 -13.28 7.39 -2.00
CA GLU A 45 -14.28 8.26 -2.61
C GLU A 45 -13.93 8.56 -4.07
N LEU A 46 -12.66 8.82 -4.36
CA LEU A 46 -12.19 9.12 -5.70
C LEU A 46 -11.66 7.87 -6.39
N MET A 47 -12.02 7.72 -7.67
CA MET A 47 -11.53 6.67 -8.54
C MET A 47 -10.12 7.02 -9.01
N PRO A 48 -9.10 6.20 -8.71
CA PRO A 48 -7.73 6.46 -9.17
C PRO A 48 -7.66 6.51 -10.70
N PRO A 49 -6.82 7.37 -11.31
CA PRO A 49 -6.71 7.48 -12.76
C PRO A 49 -6.46 6.13 -13.47
N GLU A 50 -5.69 5.24 -12.86
CA GLU A 50 -5.41 3.91 -13.39
C GLU A 50 -6.68 3.05 -13.49
N MET A 51 -7.59 3.23 -12.53
CA MET A 51 -8.88 2.55 -12.53
C MET A 51 -9.82 3.15 -13.58
N GLN A 52 -9.84 4.48 -13.73
CA GLN A 52 -10.61 5.16 -14.78
C GLN A 52 -10.19 4.67 -16.17
N GLN A 53 -8.88 4.64 -16.44
CA GLN A 53 -8.32 4.14 -17.69
C GLN A 53 -8.71 2.67 -17.96
N ARG A 54 -8.60 1.82 -16.94
CA ARG A 54 -8.93 0.38 -17.07
C ARG A 54 -10.42 0.16 -17.37
N LEU A 55 -11.29 0.97 -16.78
CA LEU A 55 -12.73 0.89 -16.95
C LEU A 55 -13.24 1.66 -18.18
N GLY A 56 -12.39 2.45 -18.83
CA GLY A 56 -12.77 3.28 -19.97
C GLY A 56 -13.80 4.36 -19.61
N THR A 57 -13.72 4.91 -18.39
CA THR A 57 -14.66 5.90 -17.87
C THR A 57 -13.97 7.22 -17.56
N THR A 58 -14.73 8.32 -17.68
CA THR A 58 -14.34 9.66 -17.20
C THR A 58 -14.87 9.96 -15.79
N GLU A 59 -15.61 9.02 -15.19
CA GLU A 59 -16.12 9.14 -13.83
C GLU A 59 -14.98 9.22 -12.81
N THR A 60 -15.04 10.22 -11.95
CA THR A 60 -14.01 10.48 -10.95
C THR A 60 -14.35 9.93 -9.57
N LYS A 61 -15.61 9.56 -9.33
CA LYS A 61 -16.07 9.01 -8.06
C LYS A 61 -16.15 7.48 -8.10
N MET A 62 -15.81 6.85 -6.99
CA MET A 62 -16.03 5.43 -6.78
C MET A 62 -17.52 5.13 -6.61
N ILE A 63 -17.97 4.02 -7.21
CA ILE A 63 -19.29 3.46 -6.93
C ILE A 63 -19.20 2.74 -5.56
N PRO A 64 -20.05 3.10 -4.57
CA PRO A 64 -20.07 2.42 -3.29
C PRO A 64 -20.33 0.92 -3.46
N LYS A 65 -19.51 0.07 -2.83
CA LYS A 65 -19.59 -1.38 -3.02
C LYS A 65 -20.73 -2.04 -2.23
N GLY A 66 -21.29 -1.34 -1.25
CA GLY A 66 -22.34 -1.84 -0.36
C GLY A 66 -21.81 -2.77 0.74
N GLU A 67 -22.56 -2.90 1.84
CA GLU A 67 -22.15 -3.70 3.01
C GLU A 67 -22.04 -5.19 2.70
N GLU A 68 -22.95 -5.77 1.92
CA GLU A 68 -22.91 -7.19 1.56
C GLU A 68 -21.64 -7.57 0.79
N TRP A 69 -21.14 -6.66 -0.05
CA TRP A 69 -19.84 -6.86 -0.70
C TRP A 69 -18.72 -6.89 0.33
N LEU A 70 -18.75 -6.02 1.34
CA LEU A 70 -17.74 -5.99 2.40
C LEU A 70 -17.79 -7.29 3.21
N LYS A 71 -18.98 -7.72 3.66
CA LYS A 71 -19.19 -9.00 4.37
C LYS A 71 -18.64 -10.19 3.59
N SER A 72 -18.82 -10.22 2.27
CA SER A 72 -18.27 -11.28 1.41
C SER A 72 -16.73 -11.40 1.48
N LYS A 73 -16.02 -10.35 1.93
CA LYS A 73 -14.56 -10.37 2.12
C LYS A 73 -14.12 -10.98 3.44
N PHE A 74 -15.04 -11.32 4.32
CA PHE A 74 -14.78 -11.84 5.66
C PHE A 74 -15.49 -13.18 5.92
N GLN A 75 -15.73 -13.97 4.87
CA GLN A 75 -16.31 -15.32 5.02
C GLN A 75 -15.44 -16.28 5.86
N HIS A 76 -14.13 -15.98 6.00
CA HIS A 76 -13.15 -16.71 6.81
C HIS A 76 -12.87 -16.05 8.17
N TRP A 77 -13.71 -15.11 8.59
CA TRP A 77 -13.60 -14.48 9.91
C TRP A 77 -14.12 -15.42 11.00
N GLU A 78 -13.37 -15.54 12.09
CA GLU A 78 -13.75 -16.32 13.26
C GLU A 78 -14.17 -15.41 14.42
N PRO A 79 -15.13 -15.84 15.28
CA PRO A 79 -15.50 -15.10 16.48
C PRO A 79 -14.29 -14.73 17.35
N GLY A 80 -14.27 -13.49 17.84
CA GLY A 80 -13.18 -12.95 18.65
C GLY A 80 -12.04 -12.29 17.84
N GLN A 81 -12.02 -12.43 16.51
CA GLN A 81 -11.04 -11.72 15.67
C GLN A 81 -11.45 -10.27 15.40
N LYS A 82 -10.47 -9.37 15.38
CA LYS A 82 -10.63 -7.98 14.91
C LYS A 82 -10.57 -7.95 13.38
N LYS A 83 -11.63 -7.45 12.74
CA LYS A 83 -11.76 -7.33 11.28
C LYS A 83 -10.95 -6.15 10.78
N ALA A 84 -10.12 -6.39 9.77
CA ALA A 84 -9.20 -5.39 9.26
C ALA A 84 -9.27 -5.25 7.73
N ASP A 85 -9.09 -4.02 7.26
CA ASP A 85 -8.69 -3.72 5.89
C ASP A 85 -7.35 -2.97 5.88
N PHE A 86 -6.57 -3.12 4.83
CA PHE A 86 -5.36 -2.33 4.60
C PHE A 86 -5.27 -1.91 3.15
N SER A 87 -5.61 -0.66 2.88
CA SER A 87 -5.69 -0.05 1.56
C SER A 87 -4.88 1.24 1.52
N PRO A 88 -3.62 1.22 1.03
CA PRO A 88 -2.75 2.39 1.03
C PRO A 88 -3.27 3.61 0.25
N GLY A 89 -4.25 3.41 -0.65
CA GLY A 89 -4.90 4.49 -1.37
C GLY A 89 -5.69 5.43 -0.46
N TYR A 90 -6.18 4.96 0.70
CA TYR A 90 -6.98 5.78 1.61
C TYR A 90 -6.22 6.99 2.15
N PHE A 91 -4.90 6.88 2.31
CA PHE A 91 -4.11 7.93 2.94
C PHE A 91 -4.14 9.25 2.16
N MET A 92 -4.19 9.21 0.83
CA MET A 92 -4.27 10.42 0.00
C MET A 92 -5.71 10.85 -0.32
N ASP A 93 -6.64 9.90 -0.38
CA ASP A 93 -8.02 10.15 -0.78
C ASP A 93 -8.74 11.05 0.25
N PRO A 94 -9.25 12.24 -0.15
CA PRO A 94 -9.82 13.20 0.78
C PRO A 94 -11.13 12.75 1.43
N GLY A 95 -11.87 11.85 0.80
CA GLY A 95 -13.13 11.33 1.33
C GLY A 95 -12.96 10.15 2.30
N SER A 96 -11.83 9.43 2.21
CA SER A 96 -11.58 8.23 3.03
C SER A 96 -11.70 8.46 4.54
N PRO A 97 -11.13 9.52 5.16
CA PRO A 97 -11.28 9.76 6.60
C PRO A 97 -12.75 9.82 7.05
N ARG A 98 -13.58 10.58 6.31
CA ARG A 98 -15.02 10.72 6.58
C ARG A 98 -15.73 9.38 6.46
N LEU A 99 -15.52 8.66 5.36
CA LEU A 99 -16.18 7.38 5.09
C LEU A 99 -15.79 6.31 6.11
N ILE A 100 -14.53 6.28 6.54
CA ILE A 100 -14.06 5.38 7.60
C ILE A 100 -14.74 5.74 8.94
N HIS A 101 -14.83 7.02 9.29
CA HIS A 101 -15.45 7.48 10.53
C HIS A 101 -16.96 7.20 10.56
N GLU A 102 -17.67 7.43 9.45
CA GLU A 102 -19.09 7.09 9.29
C GLU A 102 -19.36 5.58 9.42
N HIS A 103 -18.38 4.75 9.07
CA HIS A 103 -18.46 3.29 9.18
C HIS A 103 -18.22 2.80 10.62
N ASN A 104 -17.15 3.29 11.24
CA ASN A 104 -16.84 3.00 12.64
C ASN A 104 -16.02 4.15 13.26
N PRO A 105 -16.62 4.99 14.12
CA PRO A 105 -15.90 6.09 14.75
C PRO A 105 -14.83 5.61 15.73
N ASP A 106 -14.93 4.37 16.26
CA ASP A 106 -14.00 3.79 17.23
C ASP A 106 -12.88 2.96 16.57
N VAL A 107 -12.77 2.99 15.24
CA VAL A 107 -11.77 2.22 14.49
C VAL A 107 -10.34 2.62 14.87
N LYS A 108 -9.42 1.64 14.83
CA LYS A 108 -7.98 1.88 14.96
C LYS A 108 -7.33 2.04 13.59
N LEU A 109 -6.61 3.14 13.39
CA LEU A 109 -5.92 3.47 12.15
C LEU A 109 -4.44 3.13 12.20
N LEU A 110 -3.94 2.55 11.12
CA LEU A 110 -2.51 2.22 10.95
C LEU A 110 -1.93 3.02 9.78
N ILE A 111 -0.85 3.76 10.05
CA ILE A 111 -0.14 4.58 9.07
C ILE A 111 1.35 4.24 9.09
N ASN A 112 1.82 3.60 8.04
CA ASN A 112 3.22 3.31 7.78
C ASN A 112 3.90 4.48 7.06
N LEU A 113 5.01 5.02 7.59
CA LEU A 113 5.78 6.08 6.96
C LEU A 113 7.21 5.61 6.66
N ARG A 114 7.84 6.21 5.66
CA ARG A 114 9.24 5.98 5.25
C ARG A 114 9.82 7.33 4.88
N ASN A 115 11.15 7.50 4.86
CA ASN A 115 11.75 8.67 4.21
C ASN A 115 11.03 8.97 2.87
N PRO A 116 10.42 10.16 2.72
CA PRO A 116 9.55 10.46 1.58
C PRO A 116 10.30 10.47 0.26
N SER A 117 11.58 10.88 0.25
CA SER A 117 12.44 10.81 -0.94
C SER A 117 12.62 9.36 -1.40
N GLU A 118 12.88 8.46 -0.46
CA GLU A 118 13.04 7.03 -0.71
C GLU A 118 11.72 6.34 -1.11
N ALA A 119 10.61 6.80 -0.55
CA ALA A 119 9.28 6.28 -0.84
C ALA A 119 8.79 6.75 -2.23
N ALA A 120 8.96 8.03 -2.56
CA ALA A 120 8.69 8.61 -3.88
C ALA A 120 9.50 7.91 -4.98
N TYR A 121 10.81 7.75 -4.77
CA TYR A 121 11.67 7.03 -5.71
C TYR A 121 11.28 5.55 -5.84
N SER A 122 10.89 4.90 -4.74
CA SER A 122 10.37 3.53 -4.79
C SER A 122 9.02 3.43 -5.50
N PHE A 123 8.20 4.48 -5.45
CA PHE A 123 6.91 4.54 -6.15
C PHE A 123 7.12 4.76 -7.63
N TYR A 124 8.05 5.63 -8.03
CA TYR A 124 8.46 5.81 -9.42
C TYR A 124 8.78 4.49 -10.12
N TYR A 125 9.66 3.67 -9.54
CA TYR A 125 9.97 2.35 -10.10
C TYR A 125 8.77 1.39 -10.13
N HIS A 126 7.89 1.48 -9.13
CA HIS A 126 6.65 0.70 -9.11
C HIS A 126 5.71 1.13 -10.23
N TYR A 127 5.59 2.44 -10.45
CA TYR A 127 4.80 3.04 -11.51
C TYR A 127 5.33 2.62 -12.88
N ILE A 128 6.64 2.73 -13.12
CA ILE A 128 7.27 2.20 -14.34
C ILE A 128 6.98 0.71 -14.52
N ALA A 129 7.12 -0.10 -13.46
CA ALA A 129 6.91 -1.54 -13.57
C ALA A 129 5.46 -1.90 -13.94
N ILE A 130 4.47 -1.13 -13.48
CA ILE A 130 3.04 -1.37 -13.73
C ILE A 130 2.58 -0.76 -15.06
N HIS A 131 2.94 0.51 -15.30
CA HIS A 131 2.48 1.30 -16.44
C HIS A 131 3.36 1.16 -17.67
N GLN A 132 4.55 0.60 -17.52
CA GLN A 132 5.47 0.33 -18.63
C GLN A 132 5.82 1.60 -19.40
N VAL A 133 6.01 2.70 -18.67
CA VAL A 133 6.51 3.96 -19.21
C VAL A 133 8.03 3.86 -19.26
N ASP A 134 8.60 4.04 -20.44
CA ASP A 134 10.05 4.22 -20.61
C ASP A 134 10.38 5.68 -20.35
N PHE A 135 10.83 5.98 -19.13
CA PHE A 135 11.55 7.21 -18.84
C PHE A 135 13.04 6.96 -19.02
N ASN A 136 13.77 7.95 -19.52
CA ASN A 136 15.23 7.84 -19.58
C ASN A 136 15.84 7.86 -18.18
N ASP A 137 15.26 8.65 -17.26
CA ASP A 137 15.65 8.71 -15.86
C ASP A 137 14.53 9.25 -14.94
N PHE A 138 14.80 9.26 -13.63
CA PHE A 138 13.88 9.77 -12.61
C PHE A 138 13.67 11.30 -12.69
N GLU A 139 14.62 12.06 -13.23
CA GLU A 139 14.49 13.52 -13.36
C GLU A 139 13.46 13.88 -14.43
N GLU A 140 13.43 13.14 -15.53
CA GLU A 140 12.40 13.26 -16.56
C GLU A 140 11.01 12.96 -15.99
N ALA A 141 10.90 11.93 -15.16
CA ALA A 141 9.64 11.57 -14.52
C ALA A 141 9.12 12.59 -13.51
N LEU A 142 10.01 13.32 -12.83
CA LEU A 142 9.62 14.43 -11.94
C LEU A 142 9.10 15.65 -12.71
N LYS A 143 9.52 15.84 -13.97
CA LYS A 143 9.14 17.00 -14.81
C LYS A 143 7.96 16.76 -15.73
N ASN A 144 7.59 15.50 -15.95
CA ASN A 144 6.57 15.17 -16.94
C ASN A 144 5.16 15.43 -16.40
N GLU A 145 4.55 16.55 -16.77
CA GLU A 145 3.19 16.94 -16.35
C GLU A 145 2.08 16.02 -16.91
N ALA A 146 2.31 15.39 -18.07
CA ALA A 146 1.36 14.44 -18.66
C ALA A 146 1.26 13.15 -17.82
N LEU A 147 2.30 12.89 -17.04
CA LEU A 147 2.31 11.92 -15.98
C LEU A 147 2.02 12.69 -14.68
N LYS A 148 0.74 12.67 -14.27
CA LYS A 148 0.26 13.04 -12.93
C LYS A 148 1.16 12.63 -11.73
N PRO A 149 2.08 11.64 -11.80
CA PRO A 149 3.13 11.46 -10.81
C PRO A 149 3.99 12.66 -10.40
N SER A 150 4.07 13.80 -11.11
CA SER A 150 4.85 14.93 -10.56
C SER A 150 4.17 15.52 -9.32
N SER A 151 2.95 16.03 -9.39
CA SER A 151 2.27 16.57 -8.20
C SER A 151 1.69 15.48 -7.31
N GLN A 152 1.02 14.47 -7.85
CA GLN A 152 0.29 13.50 -7.01
C GLN A 152 1.20 12.56 -6.24
N ILE A 153 2.34 12.10 -6.79
CA ILE A 153 3.32 11.32 -5.99
C ILE A 153 4.02 12.25 -5.01
N ILE A 154 4.40 13.46 -5.44
CA ILE A 154 5.11 14.37 -4.54
C ILE A 154 4.23 14.69 -3.33
N ASP A 155 2.99 15.12 -3.57
CA ASP A 155 2.03 15.46 -2.54
C ASP A 155 1.64 14.26 -1.67
N TYR A 156 1.59 13.04 -2.24
CA TYR A 156 1.31 11.81 -1.50
C TYR A 156 2.21 11.60 -0.27
N TYR A 157 3.47 12.02 -0.39
CA TYR A 157 4.48 11.84 0.65
C TYR A 157 4.68 13.07 1.54
N LYS A 158 3.88 14.13 1.36
CA LYS A 158 3.74 15.22 2.35
C LYS A 158 2.85 14.73 3.50
N TYR A 159 3.39 13.80 4.28
CA TYR A 159 2.62 12.98 5.21
C TYR A 159 1.76 13.77 6.20
N ILE A 160 2.30 14.87 6.72
CA ILE A 160 1.62 15.67 7.75
C ILE A 160 0.28 16.22 7.25
N ASP A 161 0.22 16.72 6.00
CA ASP A 161 -1.00 17.27 5.41
C ASP A 161 -2.12 16.20 5.32
N HIS A 162 -1.73 14.95 5.14
CA HIS A 162 -2.65 13.82 5.10
C HIS A 162 -3.07 13.40 6.50
N ILE A 163 -2.13 13.33 7.45
CA ILE A 163 -2.41 13.00 8.86
C ILE A 163 -3.37 14.03 9.46
N GLU A 164 -3.17 15.32 9.21
CA GLU A 164 -4.06 16.40 9.66
C GLU A 164 -5.50 16.25 9.15
N ARG A 165 -5.70 15.73 7.93
CA ARG A 165 -7.05 15.41 7.44
C ARG A 165 -7.71 14.29 8.25
N TYR A 166 -6.95 13.25 8.63
CA TYR A 166 -7.46 12.19 9.49
C TYR A 166 -7.78 12.71 10.90
N LEU A 167 -6.96 13.61 11.45
CA LEU A 167 -7.19 14.19 12.78
C LEU A 167 -8.45 15.06 12.89
N LYS A 168 -9.06 15.47 11.76
CA LYS A 168 -10.39 16.13 11.76
C LYS A 168 -11.53 15.19 12.16
N TYR A 169 -11.31 13.87 12.07
CA TYR A 169 -12.31 12.83 12.32
C TYR A 169 -11.93 11.89 13.45
N PHE A 170 -10.64 11.68 13.70
CA PHE A 170 -10.16 10.69 14.66
C PHE A 170 -9.27 11.33 15.71
N GLN A 171 -9.36 10.82 16.93
CA GLN A 171 -8.44 11.20 18.00
C GLN A 171 -7.03 10.67 17.75
N ARG A 172 -6.03 11.35 18.29
CA ARG A 172 -4.61 11.00 18.11
C ARG A 172 -4.32 9.57 18.55
N GLU A 173 -4.97 9.10 19.59
CA GLU A 173 -4.84 7.79 20.22
C GLU A 173 -5.40 6.67 19.35
N GLN A 174 -6.26 6.99 18.39
CA GLN A 174 -6.78 6.04 17.40
C GLN A 174 -5.83 5.84 16.22
N ILE A 175 -4.74 6.60 16.13
CA ILE A 175 -3.82 6.58 14.99
C ILE A 175 -2.44 6.07 15.42
N LYS A 176 -2.05 4.91 14.90
CA LYS A 176 -0.68 4.40 15.05
C LYS A 176 0.16 4.77 13.84
N ILE A 177 1.19 5.58 14.09
CA ILE A 177 2.25 5.85 13.14
C ILE A 177 3.36 4.80 13.31
N ILE A 178 3.78 4.17 12.22
CA ILE A 178 4.79 3.12 12.17
C ILE A 178 5.87 3.52 11.17
N LEU A 179 7.09 3.80 11.63
CA LEU A 179 8.18 4.15 10.72
C LEU A 179 8.87 2.90 10.18
N MET A 180 9.12 2.87 8.87
CA MET A 180 9.89 1.79 8.24
C MET A 180 11.32 1.69 8.81
N ASP A 181 11.87 2.81 9.27
CA ASP A 181 13.20 2.84 9.89
C ASP A 181 13.22 2.09 11.23
N ASP A 182 12.12 2.13 12.00
CA ASP A 182 11.98 1.35 13.23
C ASP A 182 11.83 -0.14 12.93
N ILE A 183 11.03 -0.49 11.92
CA ILE A 183 10.89 -1.88 11.48
C ILE A 183 12.27 -2.46 11.09
N LYS A 184 13.12 -1.65 10.45
CA LYS A 184 14.48 -2.07 10.08
C LYS A 184 15.43 -2.14 11.27
N ALA A 185 15.25 -1.28 12.28
CA ALA A 185 16.10 -1.23 13.46
C ALA A 185 15.77 -2.36 14.43
N ASP A 186 14.50 -2.52 14.78
CA ASP A 186 14.00 -3.55 15.68
C ASP A 186 12.51 -3.86 15.38
N ASN A 187 12.28 -4.85 14.52
CA ASN A 187 10.92 -5.27 14.17
C ASN A 187 10.16 -5.92 15.34
N GLN A 188 10.84 -6.45 16.36
CA GLN A 188 10.22 -7.08 17.51
C GLN A 188 9.64 -6.02 18.44
N ALA A 189 10.37 -4.95 18.69
CA ALA A 189 9.88 -3.81 19.47
C ALA A 189 8.66 -3.16 18.80
N VAL A 190 8.74 -2.90 17.49
CA VAL A 190 7.60 -2.35 16.73
C VAL A 190 6.39 -3.28 16.77
N TYR A 191 6.61 -4.60 16.67
CA TYR A 191 5.50 -5.56 16.73
C TYR A 191 4.83 -5.61 18.11
N ARG A 192 5.59 -5.56 19.21
CA ARG A 192 5.00 -5.52 20.57
C ARG A 192 4.13 -4.28 20.77
N ASP A 193 4.66 -3.13 20.39
CA ASP A 193 3.97 -1.84 20.44
C ASP A 193 2.74 -1.81 19.52
N TYR A 194 2.83 -2.44 18.35
CA TYR A 194 1.70 -2.68 17.45
C TYR A 194 0.59 -3.54 18.08
N CYS A 195 0.94 -4.65 18.73
CA CYS A 195 -0.01 -5.50 19.45
C CYS A 195 -0.67 -4.77 20.62
N GLN A 196 0.12 -4.01 21.39
CA GLN A 196 -0.38 -3.19 22.48
C GLN A 196 -1.39 -2.15 21.98
N PHE A 197 -1.05 -1.41 20.93
CA PHE A 197 -1.96 -0.44 20.31
C PHE A 197 -3.26 -1.10 19.84
N LEU A 198 -3.19 -2.29 19.25
CA LEU A 198 -4.38 -3.01 18.81
C LEU A 198 -5.14 -3.74 19.93
N GLU A 199 -4.60 -3.78 21.16
CA GLU A 199 -5.08 -4.59 22.29
C GLU A 199 -5.27 -6.06 21.89
N ILE A 200 -4.20 -6.64 21.36
CA ILE A 200 -4.10 -8.08 21.05
C ILE A 200 -2.86 -8.65 21.75
N GLU A 201 -2.90 -9.94 22.07
CA GLU A 201 -1.80 -10.64 22.70
C GLU A 201 -0.66 -10.84 21.70
N ALA A 202 0.57 -10.52 22.11
CA ALA A 202 1.74 -10.73 21.28
C ALA A 202 2.07 -12.23 21.20
N VAL A 203 2.10 -12.78 19.99
CA VAL A 203 2.61 -14.12 19.69
C VAL A 203 4.01 -14.03 19.07
N PRO A 204 4.81 -15.11 18.99
CA PRO A 204 6.14 -15.02 18.36
C PRO A 204 6.09 -14.45 16.93
N LEU A 205 6.80 -13.34 16.66
CA LEU A 205 6.76 -12.62 15.38
C LEU A 205 7.10 -13.52 14.16
N GLY A 206 7.97 -14.51 14.35
CA GLY A 206 8.34 -15.48 13.31
C GLY A 206 7.17 -16.34 12.82
N ALA A 207 6.12 -16.50 13.62
CA ALA A 207 4.88 -17.18 13.24
C ALA A 207 3.99 -16.32 12.33
N VAL A 208 4.13 -14.99 12.38
CA VAL A 208 3.21 -14.03 11.74
C VAL A 208 3.87 -13.12 10.69
N THR A 209 5.16 -13.31 10.41
CA THR A 209 5.86 -12.56 9.35
C THR A 209 6.68 -13.46 8.44
N LYS A 210 6.47 -13.30 7.12
CA LYS A 210 7.42 -13.71 6.08
C LYS A 210 8.08 -12.47 5.51
N ARG A 211 9.38 -12.54 5.21
CA ARG A 211 10.15 -11.42 4.63
C ARG A 211 9.39 -10.86 3.42
N ALA A 212 9.02 -9.58 3.47
CA ALA A 212 8.23 -8.94 2.42
C ALA A 212 9.04 -8.76 1.13
N ASN A 213 8.35 -8.93 -0.01
CA ASN A 213 8.89 -9.03 -1.37
C ASN A 213 9.88 -7.92 -1.78
N THR A 214 10.91 -8.30 -2.54
CA THR A 214 11.68 -7.36 -3.38
C THR A 214 10.86 -7.01 -4.63
N ALA A 215 10.95 -5.77 -5.14
CA ALA A 215 10.21 -5.41 -6.36
C ALA A 215 10.61 -6.24 -7.58
N LYS A 216 9.59 -6.43 -8.43
CA LYS A 216 9.58 -7.29 -9.59
C LYS A 216 9.30 -6.42 -10.81
N GLN A 217 10.15 -6.50 -11.84
CA GLN A 217 9.96 -5.90 -13.16
C GLN A 217 9.48 -6.99 -14.13
N ILE A 218 8.73 -6.62 -15.17
CA ILE A 218 8.22 -7.56 -16.17
C ILE A 218 9.25 -7.69 -17.31
N ARG A 219 9.57 -8.92 -17.75
CA ARG A 219 10.59 -9.20 -18.79
C ARG A 219 10.09 -8.90 -20.21
N SER A 220 8.84 -9.22 -20.50
CA SER A 220 8.23 -9.10 -21.82
C SER A 220 6.84 -8.48 -21.72
N ILE A 221 6.71 -7.31 -22.35
CA ILE A 221 5.46 -6.53 -22.46
C ILE A 221 4.43 -7.30 -23.28
N ARG A 222 4.85 -7.94 -24.38
CA ARG A 222 3.95 -8.73 -25.26
C ARG A 222 3.29 -9.88 -24.52
N VAL A 223 4.06 -10.60 -23.70
CA VAL A 223 3.54 -11.73 -22.90
C VAL A 223 2.53 -11.23 -21.87
N ARG A 224 2.81 -10.13 -21.17
CA ARG A 224 1.85 -9.56 -20.21
C ARG A 224 0.58 -9.07 -20.90
N ASN A 225 0.70 -8.35 -22.01
CA ASN A 225 -0.45 -7.79 -22.72
C ASN A 225 -1.32 -8.91 -23.31
N ALA A 226 -0.72 -10.01 -23.77
CA ALA A 226 -1.46 -11.21 -24.13
C ALA A 226 -2.27 -11.76 -22.95
N PHE A 227 -1.68 -11.88 -21.76
CA PHE A 227 -2.41 -12.30 -20.55
C PHE A 227 -3.52 -11.32 -20.15
N TYR A 228 -3.25 -10.02 -20.22
CA TYR A 228 -4.23 -8.99 -19.88
C TYR A 228 -5.43 -9.04 -20.85
N ASN A 229 -5.16 -9.00 -22.16
CA ASN A 229 -6.18 -9.06 -23.20
C ASN A 229 -6.98 -10.36 -23.14
N MET A 230 -6.31 -11.48 -22.83
CA MET A 230 -6.97 -12.76 -22.61
C MET A 230 -7.89 -12.72 -21.39
N ASN A 231 -7.47 -12.16 -20.26
CA ASN A 231 -8.32 -12.04 -19.08
C ASN A 231 -9.52 -11.10 -19.31
N VAL A 232 -9.31 -9.97 -20.01
CA VAL A 232 -10.39 -9.03 -20.35
C VAL A 232 -11.40 -9.71 -21.28
N PHE A 233 -10.92 -10.40 -22.32
CA PHE A 233 -11.77 -11.15 -23.24
C PHE A 233 -12.56 -12.25 -22.52
N LEU A 234 -11.88 -13.07 -21.70
CA LEU A 234 -12.53 -14.16 -20.98
C LEU A 234 -13.49 -13.67 -19.90
N GLY A 235 -13.22 -12.51 -19.29
CA GLY A 235 -14.10 -11.88 -18.30
C GLY A 235 -15.33 -11.21 -18.91
N LYS A 236 -15.35 -10.96 -20.23
CA LYS A 236 -16.42 -10.21 -20.92
C LYS A 236 -17.73 -10.99 -21.04
N TYR A 237 -17.68 -12.31 -21.12
CA TYR A 237 -18.87 -13.16 -21.29
C TYR A 237 -18.98 -14.20 -20.18
N ALA A 238 -20.21 -14.47 -19.70
CA ALA A 238 -20.44 -15.42 -18.61
C ALA A 238 -19.92 -16.84 -18.91
N VAL A 239 -20.02 -17.27 -20.18
CA VAL A 239 -19.53 -18.58 -20.63
C VAL A 239 -18.01 -18.68 -20.61
N THR A 240 -17.30 -17.61 -20.98
CA THR A 240 -15.83 -17.57 -20.98
C THR A 240 -15.27 -17.30 -19.59
N ARG A 241 -16.05 -16.69 -18.70
CA ARG A 241 -15.67 -16.47 -17.29
C ARG A 241 -15.50 -17.79 -16.53
N ARG A 242 -16.30 -18.81 -16.86
CA ARG A 242 -16.12 -20.18 -16.31
C ARG A 242 -14.72 -20.73 -16.57
N ILE A 243 -14.05 -20.32 -17.64
CA ILE A 243 -12.67 -20.73 -17.93
C ILE A 243 -11.70 -20.09 -16.93
N LEU A 244 -11.91 -18.82 -16.56
CA LEU A 244 -11.13 -18.16 -15.51
C LEU A 244 -11.36 -18.84 -14.15
N ASP A 245 -12.60 -19.16 -13.83
CA ASP A 245 -12.96 -19.87 -12.60
C ASP A 245 -12.29 -21.25 -12.56
N LEU A 246 -12.36 -22.02 -13.65
CA LEU A 246 -11.69 -23.34 -13.76
C LEU A 246 -10.18 -23.23 -13.56
N VAL A 247 -9.54 -22.18 -14.08
CA VAL A 247 -8.10 -21.93 -13.86
C VAL A 247 -7.81 -21.52 -12.41
N GLU A 248 -8.72 -20.78 -11.77
CA GLU A 248 -8.57 -20.32 -10.39
C GLU A 248 -8.79 -21.43 -9.36
N TYR A 249 -9.72 -22.35 -9.61
CA TYR A 249 -10.03 -23.51 -8.77
C TYR A 249 -9.15 -24.74 -9.06
N ASN A 250 -8.57 -24.86 -10.26
CA ASN A 250 -7.65 -25.93 -10.59
C ASN A 250 -6.22 -25.58 -10.16
N HIS A 251 -5.74 -26.26 -9.12
CA HIS A 251 -4.41 -26.02 -8.54
C HIS A 251 -3.26 -26.18 -9.54
N TYR A 252 -3.37 -27.10 -10.52
CA TYR A 252 -2.34 -27.29 -11.54
C TYR A 252 -2.33 -26.15 -12.57
N ALA A 253 -3.51 -25.78 -13.10
CA ALA A 253 -3.64 -24.67 -14.04
C ALA A 253 -3.16 -23.34 -13.42
N LYS A 254 -3.57 -23.06 -12.18
CA LYS A 254 -3.11 -21.90 -11.40
C LYS A 254 -1.59 -21.88 -11.24
N ARG A 255 -0.97 -23.03 -11.00
CA ARG A 255 0.49 -23.16 -10.85
C ARG A 255 1.23 -22.92 -12.18
N VAL A 256 0.70 -23.42 -13.30
CA VAL A 256 1.28 -23.19 -14.63
C VAL A 256 1.19 -21.72 -15.03
N VAL A 257 0.01 -21.10 -14.90
CA VAL A 257 -0.18 -19.67 -15.17
C VAL A 257 0.69 -18.82 -14.25
N GLY A 258 0.78 -19.20 -12.96
CA GLY A 258 1.70 -18.58 -12.00
C GLY A 258 3.16 -18.66 -12.45
N ARG A 259 3.64 -19.83 -12.87
CA ARG A 259 5.00 -20.02 -13.39
C ARG A 259 5.29 -19.18 -14.63
N ILE A 260 4.36 -19.08 -15.58
CA ILE A 260 4.57 -18.25 -16.78
C ILE A 260 4.66 -16.77 -16.39
N LYS A 261 3.80 -16.31 -15.48
CA LYS A 261 3.88 -14.94 -14.93
C LYS A 261 5.19 -14.71 -14.20
N ASP A 262 5.67 -15.67 -13.41
CA ASP A 262 6.94 -15.59 -12.67
C ASP A 262 8.16 -15.63 -13.59
N LEU A 263 8.14 -16.42 -14.67
CA LEU A 263 9.17 -16.43 -15.71
C LEU A 263 9.23 -15.09 -16.46
N ASN A 264 8.08 -14.43 -16.60
CA ASN A 264 7.99 -13.09 -17.15
C ASN A 264 8.31 -12.00 -16.12
N VAL A 265 8.87 -12.35 -14.97
CA VAL A 265 9.33 -11.40 -13.96
C VAL A 265 10.86 -11.46 -13.83
N LYS A 266 11.51 -10.30 -13.79
CA LYS A 266 12.91 -10.11 -13.41
C LYS A 266 12.95 -9.33 -12.09
N ARG A 267 13.90 -9.67 -11.22
CA ARG A 267 14.17 -8.86 -10.03
C ARG A 267 14.68 -7.50 -10.51
N MET A 268 14.00 -6.43 -10.13
CA MET A 268 14.43 -5.08 -10.49
C MET A 268 15.68 -4.76 -9.66
N LYS A 269 16.78 -4.37 -10.32
CA LYS A 269 17.88 -3.69 -9.64
C LYS A 269 17.45 -2.23 -9.56
N TYR A 270 17.22 -1.74 -8.36
CA TYR A 270 17.09 -0.31 -8.13
C TYR A 270 18.45 0.31 -8.38
N GLU A 271 18.51 1.30 -9.26
CA GLU A 271 19.63 2.23 -9.22
C GLU A 271 19.48 3.06 -7.96
N ASP A 272 20.60 3.62 -7.47
CA ASP A 272 20.50 4.57 -6.38
C ASP A 272 19.96 5.89 -6.95
N ILE A 273 19.10 6.56 -6.19
CA ILE A 273 18.68 7.93 -6.51
C ILE A 273 19.92 8.81 -6.70
N SER A 274 19.96 9.56 -7.81
CA SER A 274 21.06 10.48 -8.09
C SER A 274 21.16 11.53 -6.96
N GLN A 275 22.37 12.04 -6.70
CA GLN A 275 22.54 13.11 -5.69
C GLN A 275 21.69 14.34 -6.02
N LYS A 276 21.53 14.67 -7.31
CA LYS A 276 20.73 15.78 -7.78
C LYS A 276 19.24 15.58 -7.45
N SER A 277 18.66 14.45 -7.85
CA SER A 277 17.25 14.15 -7.55
C SER A 277 17.01 14.04 -6.04
N ARG A 278 17.95 13.49 -5.28
CA ARG A 278 17.85 13.42 -3.82
C ARG A 278 17.78 14.81 -3.20
N LYS A 279 18.66 15.73 -3.60
CA LYS A 279 18.64 17.12 -3.09
C LYS A 279 17.31 17.81 -3.41
N GLN A 280 16.79 17.63 -4.63
CA GLN A 280 15.48 18.18 -5.03
C GLN A 280 14.34 17.64 -4.16
N LEU A 281 14.27 16.32 -3.95
CA LEU A 281 13.23 15.75 -3.09
C LEU A 281 13.38 16.20 -1.63
N ILE A 282 14.60 16.28 -1.11
CA ILE A 282 14.84 16.80 0.24
C ILE A 282 14.35 18.24 0.38
N GLU A 283 14.61 19.09 -0.62
CA GLU A 283 14.11 20.47 -0.62
C GLU A 283 12.58 20.53 -0.59
N ILE A 284 11.93 19.71 -1.42
CA ILE A 284 10.47 19.61 -1.50
C ILE A 284 9.85 19.12 -0.18
N TYR A 285 10.49 18.15 0.48
CA TYR A 285 9.96 17.50 1.69
C TYR A 285 10.47 18.11 2.99
N ARG A 286 11.36 19.10 2.95
CA ARG A 286 12.00 19.67 4.15
C ARG A 286 10.97 20.19 5.15
N GLU A 287 10.14 21.14 4.73
CA GLU A 287 9.13 21.76 5.58
C GLU A 287 8.07 20.74 6.05
N PRO A 288 7.52 19.84 5.19
CA PRO A 288 6.60 18.81 5.64
C PRO A 288 7.24 17.82 6.64
N ASN A 289 8.53 17.51 6.50
CA ASN A 289 9.26 16.64 7.43
C ASN A 289 9.49 17.32 8.78
N GLU A 290 9.73 18.63 8.80
CA GLU A 290 9.90 19.42 10.03
C GLU A 290 8.59 19.45 10.83
N ARG A 291 7.47 19.76 10.18
CA ARG A 291 6.13 19.68 10.81
C ARG A 291 5.79 18.27 11.28
N LEU A 292 6.13 17.24 10.49
CA LEU A 292 5.93 15.85 10.90
C LEU A 292 6.80 15.48 12.12
N ALA A 293 8.05 15.93 12.16
CA ALA A 293 8.95 15.68 13.29
C ALA A 293 8.41 16.29 14.58
N GLU A 294 7.91 17.53 14.51
CA GLU A 294 7.23 18.20 15.62
C GLU A 294 5.98 17.43 16.06
N PHE A 295 5.09 17.07 15.12
CA PHE A 295 3.89 16.30 15.41
C PHE A 295 4.17 14.94 16.07
N LEU A 296 5.25 14.28 15.67
CA LEU A 296 5.66 12.99 16.24
C LEU A 296 6.47 13.14 17.54
N GLY A 297 6.91 14.35 17.89
CA GLY A 297 7.89 14.57 18.96
C GLY A 297 9.19 13.81 18.72
N ARG A 298 9.61 13.69 17.45
CA ARG A 298 10.69 12.78 17.05
C ARG A 298 11.63 13.39 16.02
N ASP A 299 12.93 13.16 16.19
CA ASP A 299 13.93 13.54 15.21
C ASP A 299 13.78 12.73 13.90
N LEU A 300 13.52 13.44 12.80
CA LEU A 300 13.50 12.92 11.43
C LEU A 300 14.58 13.56 10.55
N SER A 301 15.59 14.22 11.13
CA SER A 301 16.67 14.92 10.40
C SER A 301 17.40 14.01 9.41
N MET A 302 17.51 12.72 9.73
CA MET A 302 18.06 11.70 8.85
C MET A 302 17.30 11.54 7.51
N TRP A 303 16.05 12.00 7.41
CA TRP A 303 15.32 12.00 6.14
C TRP A 303 15.77 13.10 5.19
N ASN A 304 16.41 14.15 5.73
CA ASN A 304 16.92 15.30 5.02
C ASN A 304 18.45 15.19 4.73
N ASP A 305 19.04 14.00 4.91
CA ASP A 305 20.46 13.74 4.60
C ASP A 305 20.67 13.50 3.09
N PRO A 306 21.43 14.36 2.38
CA PRO A 306 21.74 14.15 0.97
C PRO A 306 22.75 13.02 0.71
N ASN A 307 23.43 12.52 1.74
CA ASN A 307 24.46 11.47 1.63
C ASN A 307 24.28 10.38 2.69
N PRO A 308 23.13 9.66 2.70
CA PRO A 308 22.87 8.65 3.71
C PRO A 308 23.93 7.55 3.64
N LYS A 309 24.59 7.26 4.78
CA LYS A 309 25.54 6.16 4.87
C LYS A 309 24.83 4.86 4.48
N LYS A 310 25.27 4.20 3.40
CA LYS A 310 24.78 2.86 3.05
C LYS A 310 25.14 1.91 4.19
N LYS A 311 24.18 1.54 5.03
CA LYS A 311 24.38 0.41 5.96
C LYS A 311 24.71 -0.81 5.10
N LYS A 312 25.93 -1.33 5.24
CA LYS A 312 26.30 -2.63 4.67
C LYS A 312 25.28 -3.63 5.20
N VAL A 313 24.44 -4.17 4.31
CA VAL A 313 23.59 -5.30 4.66
C VAL A 313 24.56 -6.45 4.92
N SER A 314 24.85 -6.71 6.20
CA SER A 314 25.52 -7.96 6.59
C SER A 314 24.61 -9.07 6.07
N LYS A 315 25.12 -9.86 5.12
CA LYS A 315 24.49 -11.13 4.77
C LYS A 315 24.58 -11.98 6.05
N SER A 316 23.53 -11.97 6.85
CA SER A 316 23.33 -12.99 7.86
C SER A 316 23.16 -14.31 7.12
N ALA A 317 24.06 -15.25 7.43
CA ALA A 317 24.15 -16.60 6.87
C ALA A 317 22.84 -17.38 7.03
#